data_AF-A0A8E1C0T1-F1
#
_entry.id   AF-A0A8E1C0T1-F1
#
_cell.length_a   1.000
_cell.length_b   1.000
_cell.length_c   1.000
_cell.angle_alpha   90.00
_cell.angle_beta   90.00
_cell.angle_gamma   90.00
#
_symmetry.space_group_name_H-M   'P 1'
#
loop_
_entity.id
_entity.type
_entity.pdbx_description
1 polymer ?
#
loop_
_entity_poly.entity_id
_entity_poly.type
_entity_poly.pdbx_seq_one_letter_code
_entity_poly.pdbx_strand_id
1 'polypeptide(L)'
;MNTGEFGNIPSMQDWRYKELKSLGIEFSDNEELAIYNSGQKDDAICYKGIFITGNHSKSSTLSKFSDKLKASFIVFVDDRTKHVEDVRDYCKKNNIGFLGILFDGLKHLTGEPDPKLAEFQESYLIENAKWLEDEEAYGLMVRNNLT
;
A
#
# COMPACT_ATOMS: atom_id res chain seq x y z
N MET A 1 1.62 9.22 5.16
CA MET A 1 1.21 9.83 3.89
C MET A 1 -0.28 10.06 3.99
N ASN A 2 -0.79 11.22 3.57
CA ASN A 2 -2.20 11.54 3.71
C ASN A 2 -3.03 10.70 2.72
N THR A 3 -4.28 10.40 3.06
CA THR A 3 -5.24 9.79 2.13
C THR A 3 -5.83 10.86 1.21
N GLY A 4 -6.04 10.57 -0.07
CA GLY A 4 -6.62 11.53 -1.03
C GLY A 4 -5.68 11.83 -2.20
N GLU A 5 -5.56 13.10 -2.57
CA GLU A 5 -4.70 13.54 -3.68
C GLU A 5 -3.21 13.53 -3.31
N PHE A 6 -2.34 13.28 -4.30
CA PHE A 6 -0.88 13.35 -4.15
C PHE A 6 -0.24 13.75 -5.50
N GLY A 7 0.29 14.97 -5.59
CA GLY A 7 0.78 15.49 -6.87
C GLY A 7 -0.33 15.50 -7.93
N ASN A 8 -0.08 14.89 -9.09
CA ASN A 8 -1.09 14.73 -10.15
C ASN A 8 -2.01 13.52 -9.96
N ILE A 9 -1.86 12.76 -8.87
CA ILE A 9 -2.77 11.65 -8.54
C ILE A 9 -3.99 12.24 -7.83
N PRO A 10 -5.18 12.30 -8.46
CA PRO A 10 -6.35 12.93 -7.86
C PRO A 10 -6.94 12.12 -6.69
N SER A 11 -6.63 10.82 -6.66
CA SER A 11 -7.14 9.88 -5.67
C SER A 11 -6.21 8.69 -5.55
N MET A 12 -5.44 8.63 -4.46
CA MET A 12 -4.55 7.51 -4.16
C MET A 12 -5.31 6.18 -4.07
N GLN A 13 -6.56 6.20 -3.57
CA GLN A 13 -7.39 4.99 -3.50
C GLN A 13 -7.81 4.46 -4.88
N ASP A 14 -8.27 5.33 -5.77
CA ASP A 14 -8.68 4.93 -7.12
C ASP A 14 -7.46 4.51 -7.95
N TRP A 15 -6.35 5.24 -7.80
CA TRP A 15 -5.08 4.89 -8.45
C TRP A 15 -4.60 3.50 -8.03
N ARG A 16 -4.53 3.21 -6.73
CA ARG A 16 -4.12 1.89 -6.22
C ARG A 16 -5.06 0.78 -6.68
N TYR A 17 -6.37 1.03 -6.68
CA TYR A 17 -7.34 0.06 -7.19
C TYR A 17 -7.11 -0.26 -8.68
N LYS A 18 -6.88 0.77 -9.51
CA LYS A 18 -6.61 0.60 -10.94
C LYS A 18 -5.31 -0.15 -11.22
N GLU A 19 -4.27 0.12 -10.45
CA GLU A 19 -2.98 -0.61 -10.51
C GLU A 19 -3.17 -2.10 -10.19
N LEU A 20 -3.82 -2.42 -9.07
CA LEU A 20 -4.06 -3.83 -8.71
C LEU A 20 -4.92 -4.54 -9.75
N LYS A 21 -5.95 -3.85 -10.27
CA LYS A 21 -6.83 -4.38 -11.30
C LYS A 21 -6.11 -4.65 -12.61
N SER A 22 -5.16 -3.81 -13.03
CA SER A 22 -4.36 -4.05 -14.24
C SER A 22 -3.46 -5.28 -14.11
N LEU A 23 -3.08 -5.64 -12.87
CA LEU A 23 -2.36 -6.87 -12.53
C LEU A 23 -3.26 -8.10 -12.37
N GLY A 24 -4.58 -7.96 -12.59
CA GLY A 24 -5.55 -9.04 -12.42
C GLY A 24 -5.90 -9.34 -10.95
N ILE A 25 -5.57 -8.43 -10.03
CA ILE A 25 -5.88 -8.53 -8.61
C ILE A 25 -7.14 -7.71 -8.32
N GLU A 26 -8.21 -8.37 -7.89
CA GLU A 26 -9.44 -7.71 -7.49
C GLU A 26 -9.90 -8.27 -6.14
N PHE A 27 -10.17 -7.37 -5.19
CA PHE A 27 -10.65 -7.73 -3.86
C PHE A 27 -12.16 -7.69 -3.81
N SER A 28 -12.75 -8.50 -2.93
CA SER A 28 -14.18 -8.43 -2.65
C SER A 28 -14.51 -7.11 -1.97
N ASP A 29 -15.41 -6.34 -2.57
CA ASP A 29 -15.94 -5.14 -1.93
C ASP A 29 -16.88 -5.53 -0.79
N ASN A 30 -16.92 -4.67 0.23
CA ASN A 30 -17.87 -4.77 1.32
C ASN A 30 -18.49 -3.38 1.46
N GLU A 31 -19.72 -3.23 0.97
CA GLU A 31 -20.42 -1.94 0.96
C GLU A 31 -20.57 -1.33 2.37
N GLU A 32 -20.63 -2.16 3.43
CA GLU A 32 -20.66 -1.67 4.81
C GLU A 32 -19.33 -1.05 5.26
N LEU A 33 -18.22 -1.42 4.61
CA LEU A 33 -16.88 -0.89 4.86
C LEU A 33 -16.54 0.27 3.91
N ALA A 34 -17.16 0.32 2.73
CA ALA A 34 -16.75 1.12 1.57
C ALA A 34 -16.65 2.64 1.82
N ILE A 35 -17.25 3.14 2.91
CA ILE A 35 -17.20 4.56 3.28
C ILE A 35 -17.22 4.74 4.81
N TYR A 36 -16.33 4.08 5.55
CA TYR A 36 -15.98 4.61 6.88
C TYR A 36 -14.89 5.68 6.71
N ASN A 37 -15.32 6.93 6.72
CA ASN A 37 -14.48 8.10 6.91
C ASN A 37 -15.09 8.84 8.11
N SER A 38 -14.37 8.98 9.22
CA SER A 38 -14.94 9.69 10.39
C SER A 38 -15.03 11.21 10.15
N GLY A 39 -14.69 11.66 8.94
CA GLY A 39 -14.66 13.07 8.52
C GLY A 39 -13.39 13.78 9.01
N GLN A 40 -12.48 13.06 9.67
CA GLN A 40 -11.23 13.62 10.16
C GLN A 40 -10.17 13.59 9.07
N LYS A 41 -9.36 14.64 9.04
CA LYS A 41 -8.17 14.70 8.19
C LYS A 41 -7.26 13.50 8.53
N ASP A 42 -6.83 12.76 7.50
CA ASP A 42 -5.91 11.61 7.58
C ASP A 42 -6.50 10.28 8.09
N ASP A 43 -7.83 10.12 8.07
CA ASP A 43 -8.46 8.86 8.44
C ASP A 43 -8.12 7.71 7.50
N ALA A 44 -8.08 6.49 8.06
CA ALA A 44 -7.97 5.28 7.27
C ALA A 44 -9.28 5.03 6.50
N ILE A 45 -9.17 4.64 5.22
CA ILE A 45 -10.31 4.41 4.33
C ILE A 45 -10.29 2.96 3.84
N CYS A 46 -11.46 2.33 3.73
CA CYS A 46 -11.64 1.10 2.96
C CYS A 46 -12.28 1.42 1.61
N TYR A 47 -11.58 1.15 0.51
CA TYR A 47 -12.05 1.40 -0.84
C TYR A 47 -11.96 0.09 -1.64
N LYS A 48 -13.10 -0.49 -2.02
CA LYS A 48 -13.16 -1.73 -2.82
C LYS A 48 -12.34 -2.88 -2.23
N GLY A 49 -12.47 -3.10 -0.92
CA GLY A 49 -11.71 -4.11 -0.19
C GLY A 49 -10.24 -3.76 0.10
N ILE A 50 -9.78 -2.55 -0.25
CA ILE A 50 -8.41 -2.07 0.01
C ILE A 50 -8.43 -1.09 1.19
N PHE A 51 -7.68 -1.40 2.24
CA PHE A 51 -7.46 -0.48 3.35
C PHE A 51 -6.28 0.43 3.07
N ILE A 52 -6.51 1.75 3.17
CA ILE A 52 -5.46 2.77 3.09
C ILE A 52 -5.34 3.39 4.48
N THR A 53 -4.22 3.13 5.14
CA THR A 53 -4.04 3.38 6.58
C THR A 53 -3.69 4.83 6.93
N GLY A 54 -3.29 5.65 5.94
CA GLY A 54 -2.82 7.01 6.17
C GLY A 54 -1.61 7.04 7.12
N ASN A 55 -1.71 7.83 8.19
CA ASN A 55 -0.68 7.93 9.23
C ASN A 55 -0.92 6.97 10.42
N HIS A 56 -1.92 6.09 10.34
CA HIS A 56 -2.24 5.15 11.40
C HIS A 56 -1.43 3.86 11.32
N SER A 57 -1.28 3.17 12.46
CA SER A 57 -0.74 1.80 12.46
C SER A 57 -1.70 0.85 11.75
N LYS A 58 -1.18 -0.32 11.35
CA LYS A 58 -2.00 -1.36 10.72
C LYS A 58 -3.02 -1.93 11.71
N SER A 59 -2.60 -2.19 12.96
CA SER A 59 -3.50 -2.64 14.03
C SER A 59 -4.61 -1.64 14.36
N SER A 60 -4.31 -0.34 14.40
CA SER A 60 -5.32 0.70 14.69
C SER A 60 -6.31 0.85 13.55
N THR A 61 -5.85 0.70 12.30
CA THR A 61 -6.75 0.62 11.13
C THR A 61 -7.65 -0.60 11.26
N LEU A 62 -7.11 -1.81 11.47
CA LEU A 62 -7.92 -3.02 11.65
C LEU A 62 -8.93 -2.89 12.79
N SER A 63 -8.55 -2.26 13.90
CA SER A 63 -9.44 -2.00 15.04
C SER A 63 -10.62 -1.12 14.67
N LYS A 64 -10.45 -0.10 13.80
CA LYS A 64 -11.56 0.75 13.35
C LYS A 64 -12.62 -0.04 12.58
N PHE A 65 -12.22 -1.14 11.93
CA PHE A 65 -13.09 -1.93 11.06
C PHE A 65 -13.44 -3.31 11.65
N SER A 66 -13.05 -3.61 12.89
CA SER A 66 -13.13 -4.97 13.46
C SER A 66 -14.55 -5.52 13.49
N ASP A 67 -15.53 -4.69 13.88
CA ASP A 67 -16.93 -5.08 14.04
C ASP A 67 -17.59 -5.48 12.72
N LYS A 68 -17.06 -4.93 11.62
CA LYS A 68 -17.54 -5.14 10.26
C LYS A 68 -16.76 -6.24 9.54
N LEU A 69 -15.44 -6.29 9.73
CA LEU A 69 -14.56 -7.33 9.17
C LEU A 69 -14.88 -8.71 9.74
N LYS A 70 -15.07 -8.81 11.06
CA LYS A 70 -15.27 -10.08 11.80
C LYS A 70 -14.32 -11.20 11.34
N ALA A 71 -13.06 -10.83 11.07
CA ALA A 71 -12.08 -11.76 10.55
C ALA A 71 -11.80 -12.87 11.57
N SER A 72 -11.91 -14.13 11.15
CA SER A 72 -11.52 -15.29 11.96
C SER A 72 -10.02 -15.60 11.85
N PHE A 73 -9.39 -15.18 10.75
CA PHE A 73 -7.98 -15.42 10.45
C PHE A 73 -7.38 -14.30 9.62
N ILE A 74 -6.13 -13.92 9.90
CA ILE A 74 -5.36 -12.94 9.13
C ILE A 74 -4.03 -13.55 8.68
N VAL A 75 -3.78 -13.53 7.38
CA VAL A 75 -2.44 -13.72 6.80
C VAL A 75 -1.85 -12.35 6.59
N PHE A 76 -0.67 -12.09 7.13
CA PHE A 76 -0.02 -10.78 7.07
C PHE A 76 1.41 -10.91 6.57
N VAL A 77 1.75 -10.15 5.53
CA VAL A 77 3.08 -10.13 4.91
C VAL A 77 3.60 -8.72 4.94
N ASP A 78 4.80 -8.51 5.50
CA ASP A 78 5.44 -7.20 5.60
C ASP A 78 6.96 -7.38 5.71
N ASP A 79 7.72 -6.39 5.25
CA ASP A 79 9.18 -6.40 5.29
C ASP A 79 9.75 -5.94 6.64
N ARG A 80 8.90 -5.44 7.53
CA ARG A 80 9.31 -4.87 8.82
C ARG A 80 8.75 -5.67 9.98
N THR A 81 9.66 -6.21 10.80
CA THR A 81 9.33 -6.98 12.01
C THR A 81 8.32 -6.26 12.90
N LYS A 82 8.51 -4.95 13.14
CA LYS A 82 7.60 -4.15 13.97
C LYS A 82 6.14 -4.16 13.49
N HIS A 83 5.90 -4.26 12.18
CA HIS A 83 4.55 -4.29 11.62
C HIS A 83 3.94 -5.68 11.72
N VAL A 84 4.74 -6.74 11.51
CA VAL A 84 4.30 -8.12 11.72
C VAL A 84 3.90 -8.35 13.18
N GLU A 85 4.69 -7.83 14.12
CA GLU A 85 4.41 -7.92 15.56
C GLU A 85 3.17 -7.10 15.97
N ASP A 86 3.01 -5.89 15.43
CA ASP A 86 1.82 -5.04 15.65
C ASP A 86 0.52 -5.78 15.29
N VAL A 87 0.48 -6.41 14.10
CA VAL A 87 -0.71 -7.16 13.66
C VAL A 87 -0.87 -8.47 14.43
N ARG A 88 0.21 -9.18 14.75
CA ARG A 88 0.19 -10.39 15.59
C ARG A 88 -0.47 -10.12 16.94
N ASP A 89 -0.05 -9.05 17.61
CA ASP A 89 -0.52 -8.72 18.96
C ASP A 89 -1.98 -8.26 18.94
N TYR A 90 -2.39 -7.53 17.88
CA TYR A 90 -3.80 -7.26 17.61
C TYR A 90 -4.62 -8.55 17.45
N CYS A 91 -4.15 -9.51 16.65
CA CYS A 91 -4.87 -10.78 16.44
C CYS A 91 -4.97 -11.59 17.74
N LYS A 92 -3.88 -11.68 18.51
CA LYS A 92 -3.85 -12.35 19.81
C LYS A 92 -4.85 -11.76 20.79
N LYS A 93 -4.92 -10.43 20.88
CA LYS A 93 -5.86 -9.72 21.78
C LYS A 93 -7.32 -9.99 21.41
N ASN A 94 -7.62 -10.13 20.11
CA ASN A 94 -8.98 -10.27 19.60
C ASN A 94 -9.37 -11.72 19.27
N ASN A 95 -8.55 -12.71 19.67
CA ASN A 95 -8.76 -14.13 19.39
C ASN A 95 -8.96 -14.45 17.89
N ILE A 96 -8.16 -13.83 17.05
CA ILE A 96 -8.12 -14.01 15.59
C ILE A 96 -6.93 -14.92 15.26
N GLY A 97 -7.12 -15.94 14.43
CA GLY A 97 -6.02 -16.77 13.94
C GLY A 97 -5.03 -15.94 13.10
N PHE A 98 -3.75 -16.25 13.17
CA PHE A 98 -2.73 -15.40 12.55
C PHE A 98 -1.58 -16.20 11.93
N LEU A 99 -1.22 -15.84 10.69
CA LEU A 99 0.02 -16.23 10.05
C LEU A 99 0.78 -14.97 9.62
N GLY A 100 1.86 -14.66 10.31
CA GLY A 100 2.76 -13.57 9.96
C GLY A 100 3.94 -14.07 9.13
N ILE A 101 4.21 -13.41 8.01
CA ILE A 101 5.35 -13.67 7.14
C ILE A 101 6.19 -12.40 7.11
N LEU A 102 7.40 -12.48 7.69
CA LEU A 102 8.40 -11.43 7.54
C LEU A 102 9.09 -11.64 6.20
N PHE A 103 8.87 -10.72 5.26
CA PHE A 103 9.52 -10.77 3.95
C PHE A 103 10.88 -10.06 4.02
N ASP A 104 11.96 -10.81 4.10
CA ASP A 104 13.32 -10.28 4.16
C ASP A 104 14.07 -10.36 2.83
N GLY A 105 13.36 -10.62 1.72
CA GLY A 105 13.94 -10.72 0.38
C GLY A 105 14.80 -9.53 -0.04
N LEU A 106 14.48 -8.32 0.45
CA LEU A 106 15.28 -7.12 0.21
C LEU A 106 16.72 -7.23 0.74
N LYS A 107 16.95 -7.96 1.84
CA LYS A 107 18.31 -8.18 2.38
C LYS A 107 19.16 -9.09 1.51
N HIS A 108 18.52 -9.82 0.60
CA HIS A 108 19.17 -10.75 -0.32
C HIS A 108 19.33 -10.15 -1.72
N LEU A 109 18.84 -8.92 -1.95
CA LEU A 109 19.13 -8.19 -3.18
C LEU A 109 20.61 -7.82 -3.21
N THR A 110 21.25 -8.11 -4.33
CA THR A 110 22.64 -7.73 -4.60
C THR A 110 22.66 -6.50 -5.50
N GLY A 111 23.56 -5.55 -5.23
CA GLY A 111 23.69 -4.30 -5.98
C GLY A 111 23.19 -3.10 -5.18
N GLU A 112 23.48 -1.91 -5.69
CA GLU A 112 22.97 -0.63 -5.15
C GLU A 112 21.99 -0.06 -6.17
N PRO A 113 20.83 0.48 -5.75
CA PRO A 113 19.92 1.19 -6.65
C PRO A 113 20.65 2.35 -7.32
N ASP A 114 20.46 2.54 -8.63
CA ASP A 114 20.94 3.73 -9.33
C ASP A 114 20.13 4.95 -8.84
N PRO A 115 20.75 5.91 -8.11
CA PRO A 115 20.01 7.02 -7.52
C PRO A 115 19.33 7.90 -8.57
N LYS A 116 19.94 8.04 -9.76
CA LYS A 116 19.35 8.85 -10.85
C LYS A 116 18.11 8.18 -11.42
N LEU A 117 18.15 6.85 -11.57
CA LEU A 117 17.02 6.07 -12.05
C LEU A 117 15.85 6.18 -11.05
N ALA A 118 16.13 5.98 -9.76
CA ALA A 118 15.13 6.06 -8.71
C ALA A 118 14.47 7.44 -8.64
N GLU A 119 15.26 8.52 -8.71
CA GLU A 119 14.75 9.90 -8.74
C GLU A 119 13.89 10.17 -9.97
N PHE A 120 14.30 9.66 -11.15
CA PHE A 120 13.51 9.77 -12.38
C PHE A 120 12.18 9.00 -12.29
N GLN A 121 12.20 7.77 -11.78
CA GLN A 121 11.00 6.95 -11.59
C GLN A 121 10.03 7.62 -10.60
N GLU A 122 10.53 8.15 -9.49
CA GLU A 122 9.72 8.89 -8.51
C GLU A 122 9.06 10.11 -9.16
N SER A 123 9.84 10.95 -9.84
CA SER A 123 9.34 12.15 -10.52
C SER A 123 8.28 11.80 -11.57
N TYR A 124 8.55 10.78 -12.39
CA TYR A 124 7.62 10.33 -13.41
C TYR A 124 6.31 9.79 -12.81
N LEU A 125 6.39 9.04 -11.70
CA LEU A 125 5.22 8.57 -10.97
C LEU A 125 4.36 9.75 -10.47
N ILE A 126 4.99 10.75 -9.85
CA ILE A 126 4.29 11.91 -9.29
C ILE A 126 3.60 12.72 -10.40
N GLU A 127 4.27 12.89 -11.54
CA GLU A 127 3.78 13.70 -12.66
C GLU A 127 2.74 12.97 -13.52
N ASN A 128 2.92 11.66 -13.74
CA ASN A 128 2.14 10.90 -14.73
C ASN A 128 1.24 9.82 -14.11
N ALA A 129 1.26 9.64 -12.79
CA ALA A 129 0.53 8.59 -12.07
C ALA A 129 0.82 7.18 -12.61
N LYS A 130 2.03 6.96 -13.14
CA LYS A 130 2.48 5.67 -13.69
C LYS A 130 3.84 5.32 -13.09
N TRP A 131 3.95 4.14 -12.49
CA TRP A 131 5.24 3.55 -12.16
C TRP A 131 5.89 3.00 -13.42
N LEU A 132 7.19 3.27 -13.60
CA LEU A 132 7.99 2.75 -14.71
C LEU A 132 8.92 1.67 -14.21
N GLU A 133 8.91 0.52 -14.87
CA GLU A 133 9.97 -0.48 -14.69
C GLU A 133 11.30 0.03 -15.24
N ASP A 134 12.42 -0.50 -14.74
CA ASP A 134 13.78 0.01 -15.03
C ASP A 134 14.05 0.14 -16.54
N GLU A 135 13.68 -0.87 -17.34
CA GLU A 135 13.85 -0.84 -18.79
C GLU A 135 13.07 0.32 -19.45
N GLU A 136 11.83 0.57 -19.00
CA GLU A 136 11.01 1.67 -19.51
C GLU A 136 11.61 3.03 -19.10
N ALA A 137 12.06 3.14 -17.86
CA ALA A 137 12.64 4.36 -17.30
C ALA A 137 13.96 4.73 -18.00
N TYR A 138 14.90 3.77 -18.14
CA TYR A 138 16.13 3.99 -18.89
C TYR A 138 15.86 4.38 -20.35
N GLY A 139 14.89 3.71 -21.00
CA GLY A 139 14.50 4.05 -22.37
C GLY A 139 14.02 5.49 -22.54
N LEU A 140 13.34 6.05 -21.54
CA LEU A 140 12.90 7.45 -21.54
C LEU A 140 14.03 8.42 -21.16
N MET A 141 14.88 8.07 -20.19
CA MET A 141 16.03 8.89 -19.80
C MET A 141 17.00 9.10 -20.97
N VAL A 142 17.29 8.05 -21.75
CA VAL A 142 18.15 8.15 -22.95
C VAL A 142 17.54 9.09 -23.99
N ARG A 143 16.24 8.96 -24.27
CA ARG A 143 15.54 9.82 -25.25
C ARG A 143 15.54 11.30 -24.85
N ASN A 144 15.56 11.57 -23.55
CA ASN A 144 15.55 12.92 -22.99
C ASN A 144 16.95 13.47 -22.68
N ASN A 145 18.03 12.74 -23.03
CA ASN A 145 19.42 13.09 -22.69
C ASN A 145 19.67 13.28 -21.18
N LEU A 146 19.05 12.43 -20.35
CA LEU A 146 19.12 12.49 -18.88
C LEU A 146 20.06 11.45 -18.25
N THR A 147 20.67 10.57 -19.06
CA THR A 147 21.63 9.55 -18.62
C THR A 147 22.99 10.15 -18.28
#